data_AF-A0A158L6F6-F1
#
_entry.id   AF-A0A158L6F6-F1
#
_cell.length_a   1.000
_cell.length_b   1.000
_cell.length_c   1.000
_cell.angle_alpha   90.00
_cell.angle_beta   90.00
_cell.angle_gamma   90.00
#
_symmetry.space_group_name_H-M   'P 1'
#
loop_
_entity.id
_entity.type
_entity.pdbx_description
1 polymer ?
#
loop_
_entity_poly.entity_id
_entity_poly.type
_entity_poly.pdbx_seq_one_letter_code
_entity_poly.pdbx_strand_id
1 'polypeptide(L)' 'MFKPLPMDDPWHRQPDISLARDALGWSPSTPLDEGLMRTAQHFRRVIEALQVRNAQSPQAMA' A
#
# COMPACT_ATOMS: atom_id res chain seq x y z
N MET A 1 7.27 21.47 -6.08
CA MET A 1 5.99 22.21 -6.25
C MET A 1 4.93 21.50 -5.40
N PHE A 2 4.44 22.12 -4.34
CA PHE A 2 3.38 21.53 -3.48
C PHE A 2 2.02 21.80 -4.13
N LYS A 3 1.17 20.77 -4.25
CA LYS A 3 -0.23 20.91 -4.68
C LYS A 3 -1.13 21.06 -3.44
N PRO A 4 -2.20 21.87 -3.51
CA PRO A 4 -3.20 21.93 -2.44
C PRO A 4 -3.91 20.58 -2.28
N LEU A 5 -4.40 20.31 -1.08
CA LEU A 5 -5.26 19.16 -0.81
C LEU A 5 -6.51 19.22 -1.74
N PRO A 6 -6.96 18.08 -2.29
CA PRO A 6 -8.26 17.98 -2.93
C PRO A 6 -9.37 18.52 -2.01
N MET A 7 -10.34 19.24 -2.58
CA MET A 7 -11.43 19.87 -1.82
C MET A 7 -12.25 18.85 -0.99
N ASP A 8 -12.32 17.61 -1.46
CA ASP A 8 -13.11 16.54 -0.85
C ASP A 8 -12.29 15.61 0.06
N ASP A 9 -11.04 15.96 0.39
CA ASP A 9 -10.24 15.13 1.29
C ASP A 9 -10.55 15.44 2.77
N PRO A 10 -11.22 14.53 3.50
CA PRO A 10 -11.44 14.71 4.92
C PRO A 10 -10.11 14.71 5.66
N TRP A 11 -9.98 15.69 6.56
CA TRP A 11 -8.80 15.86 7.41
C TRP A 11 -8.52 14.67 8.34
N HIS A 12 -9.56 13.91 8.70
CA HIS A 12 -9.46 12.77 9.61
C HIS A 12 -10.43 11.67 9.20
N ARG A 13 -10.00 10.41 9.28
CA ARG A 13 -10.84 9.23 9.11
C ARG A 13 -10.62 8.28 10.28
N GLN A 14 -11.67 8.04 11.06
CA GLN A 14 -11.67 7.11 12.19
C GLN A 14 -12.95 6.28 12.17
N PRO A 15 -12.94 5.08 11.55
CA PRO A 15 -14.13 4.25 11.48
C PRO A 15 -14.47 3.66 12.87
N ASP A 16 -15.75 3.70 13.25
CA ASP A 16 -16.26 2.86 14.33
C ASP A 16 -16.43 1.43 13.80
N ILE A 17 -15.81 0.48 14.48
CA ILE A 17 -15.79 -0.95 14.12
C ILE A 17 -16.64 -1.82 15.04
N SER A 18 -17.46 -1.22 15.93
CA SER A 18 -18.24 -1.94 16.93
C SER A 18 -19.14 -3.02 16.30
N LEU A 19 -19.81 -2.71 15.18
CA LEU A 19 -20.66 -3.70 14.49
C LEU A 19 -19.88 -4.92 14.02
N ALA A 20 -18.69 -4.74 13.44
CA ALA A 20 -17.87 -5.84 12.95
C ALA A 20 -17.32 -6.69 14.11
N ARG A 21 -16.96 -6.05 15.23
CA ARG A 21 -16.54 -6.77 16.44
C ARG A 21 -17.68 -7.59 17.02
N ASP A 22 -18.86 -6.99 17.16
CA ASP A 22 -19.97 -7.61 17.89
C ASP A 22 -20.67 -8.69 17.06
N ALA A 23 -20.81 -8.48 15.74
CA ALA A 23 -21.47 -9.43 14.85
C ALA A 23 -20.54 -10.53 14.31
N LEU A 24 -19.25 -10.23 14.13
CA LEU A 24 -18.29 -11.12 13.45
C LEU A 24 -17.11 -11.54 14.32
N GLY A 25 -16.96 -10.97 15.53
CA GLY A 25 -15.74 -11.15 16.33
C GLY A 25 -14.51 -10.55 15.65
N TRP A 26 -14.69 -9.65 14.68
CA TRP A 26 -13.60 -9.17 13.85
C TRP A 26 -12.94 -7.91 14.40
N SER A 27 -11.62 -7.85 14.31
CA SER A 27 -10.82 -6.64 14.54
C SER A 27 -9.52 -6.68 13.72
N PRO A 28 -8.91 -5.52 13.42
CA PRO A 28 -7.59 -5.48 12.80
C PRO A 28 -6.54 -6.15 13.69
N SER A 29 -5.82 -7.12 13.14
CA SER A 29 -4.77 -7.85 13.86
C SER A 29 -3.35 -7.46 13.45
N THR A 30 -3.18 -6.73 12.35
CA THR A 30 -1.86 -6.31 11.83
C THR A 30 -1.58 -4.88 12.26
N PRO A 31 -0.51 -4.62 13.05
CA PRO A 31 -0.04 -3.27 13.37
C PRO A 31 0.41 -2.51 12.11
N LEU A 32 0.36 -1.18 12.19
CA LEU A 32 0.70 -0.30 11.06
C LEU A 32 2.12 -0.55 10.54
N ASP A 33 3.10 -0.55 11.43
CA ASP A 33 4.52 -0.69 11.07
C ASP A 33 4.79 -2.03 10.37
N GLU A 34 4.15 -3.09 10.84
CA GLU A 34 4.25 -4.41 10.24
C GLU A 34 3.62 -4.44 8.84
N GLY A 35 2.42 -3.86 8.69
CA GLY A 35 1.75 -3.75 7.40
C GLY A 35 2.57 -2.95 6.39
N LEU A 36 3.15 -1.83 6.81
CA LEU A 36 4.00 -0.98 5.97
C LEU A 36 5.27 -1.71 5.55
N MET A 37 5.94 -2.40 6.48
CA MET A 37 7.15 -3.17 6.19
C MET A 37 6.88 -4.28 5.16
N ARG A 38 5.83 -5.08 5.36
CA ARG A 38 5.42 -6.15 4.43
C ARG A 38 5.11 -5.59 3.04
N THR A 39 4.41 -4.45 2.99
CA THR A 39 4.05 -3.76 1.74
C THR A 39 5.28 -3.24 1.01
N ALA A 40 6.21 -2.58 1.72
CA ALA A 40 7.45 -2.09 1.14
C ALA A 40 8.32 -3.23 0.58
N GLN A 41 8.42 -4.35 1.31
CA GLN A 41 9.15 -5.54 0.85
C GLN A 41 8.50 -6.17 -0.39
N HIS A 42 7.16 -6.21 -0.47
CA HIS A 42 6.45 -6.66 -1.66
C HIS A 42 6.83 -5.80 -2.87
N PHE A 43 6.67 -4.48 -2.77
CA PHE A 43 6.96 -3.59 -3.89
C PHE A 43 8.44 -3.56 -4.28
N ARG A 44 9.36 -3.68 -3.33
CA ARG A 44 10.78 -3.84 -3.63
C ARG A 44 11.02 -5.02 -4.57
N ARG A 45 10.50 -6.20 -4.22
CA ARG A 45 10.61 -7.41 -5.05
C ARG A 45 9.96 -7.25 -6.42
N VAL A 46 8.76 -6.65 -6.47
CA VAL A 46 8.06 -6.38 -7.73
C VAL A 46 8.90 -5.47 -8.62
N ILE A 47 9.39 -4.35 -8.09
CA ILE A 47 10.19 -3.38 -8.86
C ILE A 47 11.50 -4.00 -9.34
N GLU A 48 12.21 -4.75 -8.50
CA GLU A 48 13.43 -5.48 -8.89
C GLU A 48 13.14 -6.46 -10.03
N ALA A 49 12.06 -7.23 -9.94
CA ALA A 49 11.65 -8.15 -11.01
C ALA A 49 11.26 -7.42 -12.31
N LEU A 50 10.59 -6.26 -12.21
CA LEU A 50 10.28 -5.41 -13.37
C LEU A 50 11.56 -4.87 -14.03
N GLN A 51 12.54 -4.43 -13.23
CA GLN A 51 13.82 -3.90 -13.72
C GLN A 51 14.63 -4.98 -14.44
N VAL A 52 14.72 -6.19 -13.86
CA VAL A 52 15.39 -7.33 -14.51
C VAL A 52 14.74 -7.66 -15.86
N ARG A 53 13.40 -7.73 -15.90
CA ARG A 53 12.66 -7.97 -17.15
C ARG A 53 12.92 -6.89 -18.20
N ASN A 54 12.98 -5.62 -17.79
CA ASN A 54 13.24 -4.52 -18.70
C ASN A 54 14.69 -4.52 -19.21
N ALA A 55 15.67 -4.85 -18.36
CA ALA A 55 17.08 -4.94 -18.74
C ALA A 55 17.38 -6.11 -19.69
N GLN A 56 16.61 -7.19 -19.61
CA GLN A 56 16.73 -8.36 -20.49
C GLN A 56 15.88 -8.25 -21.77
N SER A 57 15.23 -7.10 -21.99
CA SER A 57 14.36 -6.90 -23.13
C SER A 57 15.17 -6.68 -24.41
N PRO A 58 14.85 -7.35 -25.55
CA PRO A 58 15.62 -7.22 -26.80
C PRO A 58 15.71 -5.78 -27.33
N GLN A 59 14.74 -4.92 -27.01
CA GLN A 59 14.73 -3.51 -27.38
C GLN A 59 15.72 -2.64 -26.57
N ALA A 60 16.27 -3.13 -25.45
CA ALA A 60 17.24 -2.42 -24.62
C ALA A 60 18.70 -2.78 -24.93
N MET A 61 18.95 -3.84 -25.72
CA MET A 61 20.29 -4.30 -26.11
C MET A 61 20.73 -3.81 -27.51
N ALA A 62 19.96 -2.91 -28.12
CA ALA A 62 20.24 -2.29 -29.42
C ALA A 62 20.66 -0.83 -29.23
#